data_AF-A0A7W1A7F3-F1
#
_entry.id   AF-A0A7W1A7F3-F1
#
_cell.length_a   1.000
_cell.length_b   1.000
_cell.length_c   1.000
_cell.angle_alpha   90.00
_cell.angle_beta   90.00
_cell.angle_gamma   90.00
#
_symmetry.space_group_name_H-M   'P 1'
#
loop_
_entity.id
_entity.type
_entity.pdbx_description
1 polymer ?
#
loop_
_entity_poly.entity_id
_entity_poly.type
_entity_poly.pdbx_seq_one_letter_code
_entity_poly.pdbx_strand_id
1 'polypeptide(L)'
;VNSLLDRSIAPGGYVITPPIALELYESGASYAAGHLTDLSAIDFDHLRQVFEQGRKHTEVAKLRGVLNQKLRQMVRLNRSRLNYVETFQTMIDEYNAGSKNIDALFAELLTFTQALNVEEQRTLAEQLSEEELALFDLLTRPSVTLTKDEERQIKTLVRDLLTTLKREQLVLDWRKKQQAQAQVAVAIEEGLNALPAAYSTALFQEKCLAVYQHIYENYYGGSQSIYQRAA
;
A
#
# COMPACT_ATOMS: atom_id res chain seq x y z
N VAL A 1 -6.13 46.78 -42.75
CA VAL A 1 -5.98 45.38 -43.19
C VAL A 1 -4.87 44.77 -42.35
N ASN A 2 -5.19 43.66 -41.67
CA ASN A 2 -4.38 42.79 -40.79
C ASN A 2 -4.03 43.36 -39.39
N SER A 3 -4.81 43.06 -38.33
CA SER A 3 -4.98 41.78 -37.59
C SER A 3 -3.76 41.42 -36.75
N LEU A 4 -3.76 41.72 -35.44
CA LEU A 4 -4.18 40.79 -34.38
C LEU A 4 -3.48 39.43 -34.46
N LEU A 5 -2.20 39.34 -34.12
CA LEU A 5 -1.59 38.10 -33.64
C LEU A 5 -0.40 38.45 -32.73
N ASP A 6 -0.66 38.66 -31.44
CA ASP A 6 0.34 38.37 -30.42
C ASP A 6 -0.36 37.76 -29.20
N ARG A 7 -0.90 36.56 -29.41
CA ARG A 7 -1.28 35.66 -28.32
C ARG A 7 -0.08 34.75 -28.07
N SER A 8 0.77 35.16 -27.13
CA SER A 8 1.61 34.23 -26.38
C SER A 8 0.69 33.28 -25.61
N ILE A 9 0.40 32.12 -26.20
CA ILE A 9 -0.05 30.94 -25.47
C ILE A 9 1.18 30.10 -25.23
N ALA A 10 1.83 30.30 -24.09
CA ALA A 10 2.62 29.23 -23.50
C ALA A 10 1.62 28.20 -22.96
N PRO A 11 1.65 26.92 -23.39
CA PRO A 11 0.90 25.90 -22.68
C PRO A 11 1.54 25.80 -21.30
N GLY A 12 0.75 26.09 -20.25
CA GLY A 12 1.18 25.86 -18.88
C GLY A 12 1.62 24.41 -18.73
N GLY A 13 2.93 24.21 -18.64
CA GLY A 13 3.53 22.89 -18.54
C GLY A 13 3.01 22.21 -17.28
N TYR A 14 2.18 21.19 -17.46
CA TYR A 14 1.88 20.27 -16.37
C TYR A 14 3.16 19.48 -16.08
N VAL A 15 3.63 19.59 -14.85
CA VAL A 15 4.74 18.79 -14.35
C VAL A 15 4.32 17.32 -14.41
N ILE A 16 4.99 16.53 -15.24
CA ILE A 16 4.89 15.08 -15.23
C ILE A 16 5.47 14.63 -13.90
N THR A 17 4.58 14.38 -12.93
CA THR A 17 4.99 13.67 -11.71
C THR A 17 5.10 12.21 -12.13
N PRO A 18 6.24 11.54 -11.91
CA PRO A 18 6.38 10.14 -12.30
C PRO A 18 5.29 9.27 -11.64
N PRO A 19 4.93 8.12 -12.24
CA PRO A 19 3.93 7.23 -11.68
C PRO A 19 4.29 6.92 -10.23
N ILE A 20 3.30 6.98 -9.34
CA ILE A 20 3.50 6.71 -7.91
C ILE A 20 4.16 5.33 -7.72
N ALA A 21 3.84 4.36 -8.58
CA ALA A 21 4.52 3.07 -8.61
C ALA A 21 6.04 3.23 -8.80
N LEU A 22 6.50 3.97 -9.82
CA LEU A 22 7.94 4.21 -10.05
C LEU A 22 8.60 4.94 -8.87
N GLU A 23 7.95 5.96 -8.30
CA GLU A 23 8.50 6.66 -7.12
C GLU A 23 8.63 5.72 -5.91
N LEU A 24 7.66 4.83 -5.68
CA LEU A 24 7.69 3.87 -4.58
C LEU A 24 8.71 2.74 -4.80
N TYR A 25 9.01 2.38 -6.06
CA TYR A 25 10.02 1.37 -6.39
C TYR A 25 11.45 1.92 -6.29
N GLU A 26 11.69 3.19 -6.64
CA GLU A 26 13.03 3.77 -6.71
C GLU A 26 13.44 4.56 -5.45
N SER A 27 12.48 5.13 -4.69
CA SER A 27 12.81 5.99 -3.56
C SER A 27 12.99 5.22 -2.24
N GLY A 28 14.22 4.77 -2.00
CA GLY A 28 14.71 4.39 -0.65
C GLY A 28 14.86 5.59 0.31
N ALA A 29 14.03 6.64 0.17
CA ALA A 29 14.23 7.94 0.80
C ALA A 29 13.14 8.27 1.85
N SER A 30 13.62 8.56 3.06
CA SER A 30 12.87 9.10 4.19
C SER A 30 12.26 10.46 3.87
N TYR A 31 10.94 10.58 3.95
CA TYR A 31 10.24 11.86 3.89
C TYR A 31 9.24 12.02 5.03
N ALA A 32 9.20 13.27 5.51
CA ALA A 32 8.57 13.78 6.71
C ALA A 32 7.27 13.09 7.13
N ALA A 33 7.28 12.61 8.38
CA ALA A 33 6.07 12.31 9.12
C ALA A 33 5.21 13.58 9.27
N GLY A 34 3.94 13.52 8.87
CA GLY A 34 3.00 14.61 9.11
C GLY A 34 1.59 14.28 8.65
N HIS A 35 0.76 13.87 9.61
CA HIS A 35 -0.64 13.48 9.52
C HIS A 35 -0.99 12.19 8.74
N LEU A 36 -1.55 11.24 9.49
CA LEU A 36 -2.41 10.18 8.96
C LEU A 36 -3.60 10.88 8.30
N THR A 37 -3.78 10.67 7.00
CA THR A 37 -4.96 11.18 6.31
C THR A 37 -6.06 10.17 6.52
N ASP A 38 -6.97 10.48 7.45
CA ASP A 38 -8.16 9.67 7.70
C ASP A 38 -9.19 9.93 6.60
N LEU A 39 -9.36 8.93 5.72
CA LEU A 39 -10.32 8.99 4.62
C LEU A 39 -11.76 8.73 5.11
N SER A 40 -11.94 8.16 6.31
CA SER A 40 -13.26 7.88 6.88
C SER A 40 -13.99 9.15 7.33
N ALA A 41 -13.24 10.22 7.59
CA ALA A 41 -13.76 11.53 7.98
C ALA A 41 -14.15 12.43 6.78
N ILE A 42 -14.04 11.93 5.54
CA ILE A 42 -14.42 12.71 4.36
C ILE A 42 -15.94 12.81 4.27
N ASP A 43 -16.47 14.03 4.39
CA ASP A 43 -17.87 14.34 4.08
C ASP A 43 -18.06 14.38 2.55
N PHE A 44 -18.48 13.25 1.99
CA PHE A 44 -18.72 13.08 0.56
C PHE A 44 -19.82 13.99 0.03
N ASP A 45 -20.83 14.29 0.85
CA ASP A 45 -21.96 15.12 0.44
C ASP A 45 -21.53 16.59 0.36
N HIS A 46 -20.79 17.06 1.36
CA HIS A 46 -20.18 18.38 1.32
C HIS A 46 -19.19 18.51 0.15
N LEU A 47 -18.35 17.48 -0.08
CA LEU A 47 -17.40 17.48 -1.20
C LEU A 47 -18.12 17.57 -2.56
N ARG A 48 -19.23 16.85 -2.73
CA ARG A 48 -20.09 16.94 -3.92
C ARG A 48 -20.71 18.34 -4.08
N GLN A 49 -21.21 18.93 -2.99
CA GLN A 49 -21.78 20.28 -3.04
C GLN A 49 -20.75 21.33 -3.47
N VAL A 50 -19.55 21.31 -2.88
CA VAL A 50 -18.47 22.25 -3.24
C VAL A 50 -18.00 22.03 -4.69
N PHE A 51 -17.98 20.77 -5.14
CA PHE A 51 -17.68 20.43 -6.52
C PHE A 51 -18.69 21.05 -7.50
N GLU A 52 -19.99 20.94 -7.23
CA GLU A 52 -21.03 21.53 -8.10
C GLU A 52 -21.10 23.06 -8.06
N GLN A 53 -20.59 23.71 -7.01
CA GLN A 53 -20.51 25.17 -6.90
C GLN A 53 -19.45 25.82 -7.84
N GLY A 54 -18.80 25.05 -8.71
CA GLY A 54 -18.00 25.56 -9.83
C GLY A 54 -16.48 25.50 -9.64
N ARG A 55 -15.97 24.93 -8.54
CA ARG A 55 -14.52 24.75 -8.28
C ARG A 55 -14.02 23.34 -8.63
N LYS A 56 -14.61 22.72 -9.66
CA LYS A 56 -14.40 21.31 -10.02
C LYS A 56 -12.93 20.88 -10.11
N HIS A 57 -12.13 21.62 -10.88
CA HIS A 57 -10.69 21.32 -11.05
C HIS A 57 -9.91 21.38 -9.74
N THR A 58 -10.20 22.39 -8.90
CA THR A 58 -9.54 22.55 -7.61
C THR A 58 -9.89 21.40 -6.66
N GLU A 59 -11.17 21.03 -6.58
CA GLU A 59 -11.60 19.95 -5.68
C GLU A 59 -11.08 18.57 -6.13
N VAL A 60 -11.06 18.30 -7.44
CA VAL A 60 -10.42 17.08 -7.98
C VAL A 60 -8.93 17.06 -7.68
N ALA A 61 -8.22 18.17 -7.84
CA ALA A 61 -6.79 18.23 -7.54
C ALA A 61 -6.51 17.97 -6.04
N LYS A 62 -7.32 18.54 -5.14
CA LYS A 62 -7.23 18.28 -3.70
C LYS A 62 -7.48 16.81 -3.36
N LEU A 63 -8.57 16.23 -3.89
CA LEU A 63 -8.92 14.82 -3.63
C LEU A 63 -7.81 13.88 -4.13
N ARG A 64 -7.24 14.16 -5.31
CA ARG A 64 -6.07 13.42 -5.83
C ARG A 64 -4.87 13.50 -4.90
N GLY A 65 -4.57 14.67 -4.36
CA GLY A 65 -3.47 14.87 -3.40
C GLY A 65 -3.66 14.04 -2.14
N VAL A 66 -4.86 14.08 -1.56
CA VAL A 66 -5.26 13.30 -0.39
C VAL A 66 -5.13 11.78 -0.65
N LEU A 67 -5.67 11.30 -1.77
CA LEU A 67 -5.62 9.88 -2.13
C LEU A 67 -4.20 9.40 -2.40
N ASN A 68 -3.37 10.20 -3.08
CA ASN A 68 -1.97 9.87 -3.29
C ASN A 68 -1.21 9.71 -1.96
N GLN A 69 -1.38 10.67 -1.03
CA GLN A 69 -0.76 10.57 0.29
C GLN A 69 -1.23 9.31 1.03
N LYS A 70 -2.53 9.00 0.99
CA LYS A 70 -3.08 7.80 1.63
C LYS A 70 -2.50 6.52 1.03
N LEU A 71 -2.49 6.40 -0.29
CA LEU A 71 -1.98 5.22 -0.99
C LEU A 71 -0.52 4.96 -0.64
N ARG A 72 0.32 6.00 -0.61
CA ARG A 72 1.72 5.87 -0.20
C ARG A 72 1.84 5.31 1.23
N GLN A 73 0.99 5.78 2.15
CA GLN A 73 0.97 5.26 3.53
C GLN A 73 0.54 3.80 3.57
N MET A 74 -0.56 3.44 2.89
CA MET A 74 -1.09 2.08 2.87
C MET A 74 -0.11 1.07 2.23
N VAL A 75 0.53 1.44 1.12
CA VAL A 75 1.48 0.58 0.41
C VAL A 75 2.79 0.42 1.19
N ARG A 76 3.23 1.47 1.90
CA ARG A 76 4.42 1.38 2.75
C ARG A 76 4.27 0.29 3.82
N LEU A 77 3.07 0.16 4.38
CA LEU A 77 2.77 -0.83 5.42
C LEU A 77 2.45 -2.21 4.85
N ASN A 78 1.86 -2.25 3.65
CA ASN A 78 1.54 -3.50 2.98
C ASN A 78 1.69 -3.38 1.45
N ARG A 79 2.78 -3.97 0.93
CA ARG A 79 3.12 -3.92 -0.51
C ARG A 79 2.09 -4.61 -1.40
N SER A 80 1.24 -5.49 -0.87
CA SER A 80 0.18 -6.13 -1.66
C SER A 80 -0.89 -5.15 -2.15
N ARG A 81 -0.89 -3.92 -1.65
CA ARG A 81 -1.82 -2.84 -2.03
C ARG A 81 -1.37 -2.05 -3.27
N LEU A 82 -0.30 -2.47 -3.94
CA LEU A 82 0.18 -1.84 -5.19
C LEU A 82 -0.88 -1.79 -6.29
N ASN A 83 -1.80 -2.76 -6.33
CA ASN A 83 -2.92 -2.77 -7.27
C ASN A 83 -3.81 -1.52 -7.16
N TYR A 84 -3.95 -0.93 -5.96
CA TYR A 84 -4.69 0.31 -5.78
C TYR A 84 -3.94 1.51 -6.38
N VAL A 85 -2.60 1.51 -6.32
CA VAL A 85 -1.77 2.54 -6.97
C VAL A 85 -1.93 2.47 -8.49
N GLU A 86 -1.88 1.27 -9.06
CA GLU A 86 -2.10 1.05 -10.48
C GLU A 86 -3.49 1.51 -10.92
N THR A 87 -4.53 1.12 -10.18
CA THR A 87 -5.91 1.54 -10.43
C THR A 87 -6.05 3.06 -10.37
N PHE A 88 -5.43 3.70 -9.37
CA PHE A 88 -5.42 5.16 -9.25
C PHE A 88 -4.74 5.84 -10.42
N GLN A 89 -3.58 5.34 -10.84
CA GLN A 89 -2.84 5.90 -11.97
C GLN A 89 -3.64 5.79 -13.27
N THR A 90 -4.27 4.64 -13.52
CA THR A 90 -5.13 4.43 -14.70
C THR A 90 -6.26 5.47 -14.77
N MET A 91 -6.95 5.75 -13.66
CA MET A 91 -8.00 6.78 -13.63
C MET A 91 -7.46 8.17 -14.02
N ILE A 92 -6.26 8.51 -13.56
CA ILE A 92 -5.61 9.79 -13.89
C ILE A 92 -5.21 9.84 -15.36
N ASP A 93 -4.66 8.75 -15.89
CA ASP A 93 -4.18 8.67 -17.26
C ASP A 93 -5.34 8.73 -18.26
N GLU A 94 -6.47 8.07 -17.97
CA GLU A 94 -7.67 8.13 -18.80
C GLU A 94 -8.28 9.54 -18.84
N TYR A 95 -8.26 10.26 -17.73
CA TYR A 95 -8.66 11.67 -17.70
C TYR A 95 -7.70 12.55 -18.50
N ASN A 96 -6.38 12.39 -18.31
CA ASN A 96 -5.37 13.19 -19.00
C ASN A 96 -5.36 12.94 -20.52
N ALA A 97 -5.69 11.72 -20.95
CA ALA A 97 -5.86 11.36 -22.36
C ALA A 97 -7.13 11.96 -22.99
N GLY A 98 -7.99 12.61 -22.21
CA GLY A 98 -9.27 13.17 -22.65
C GLY A 98 -10.37 12.11 -22.80
N SER A 99 -10.12 10.85 -22.39
CA SER A 99 -11.10 9.77 -22.44
C SER A 99 -12.23 9.96 -21.41
N LYS A 100 -12.00 10.76 -20.36
CA LYS A 100 -12.97 11.07 -19.31
C LYS A 100 -13.07 12.58 -19.08
N ASN A 101 -14.28 13.06 -18.83
CA ASN A 101 -14.48 14.42 -18.37
C ASN A 101 -14.26 14.53 -16.85
N ILE A 102 -14.25 15.76 -16.33
CA ILE A 102 -13.95 16.02 -14.92
C ILE A 102 -15.01 15.45 -13.95
N ASP A 103 -16.28 15.42 -14.36
CA ASP A 103 -17.36 14.88 -13.54
C ASP A 103 -17.24 13.35 -13.40
N ALA A 104 -16.89 12.66 -14.48
CA ALA A 104 -16.62 11.23 -14.49
C ALA A 104 -15.41 10.87 -13.62
N LEU A 105 -14.30 11.61 -13.78
CA LEU A 105 -13.11 11.42 -12.92
C LEU A 105 -13.47 11.62 -11.45
N PHE A 106 -14.23 12.66 -11.11
CA PHE A 106 -14.62 12.91 -9.72
C PHE A 106 -15.45 11.76 -9.14
N ALA A 107 -16.44 11.25 -9.88
CA ALA A 107 -17.26 10.11 -9.44
C ALA A 107 -16.44 8.82 -9.21
N GLU A 108 -15.44 8.56 -10.07
CA GLU A 108 -14.53 7.42 -9.91
C GLU A 108 -13.61 7.59 -8.70
N LEU A 109 -13.06 8.79 -8.48
CA LEU A 109 -12.26 9.08 -7.30
C LEU A 109 -13.07 8.90 -6.01
N LEU A 110 -14.36 9.25 -6.00
CA LEU A 110 -15.22 8.99 -4.83
C LEU A 110 -15.42 7.48 -4.60
N THR A 111 -15.73 6.73 -5.66
CA THR A 111 -15.88 5.26 -5.58
C THR A 111 -14.59 4.60 -5.10
N PHE A 112 -13.46 5.05 -5.63
CA PHE A 112 -12.14 4.58 -5.23
C PHE A 112 -11.81 4.91 -3.77
N THR A 113 -12.19 6.09 -3.29
CA THR A 113 -12.05 6.48 -1.87
C THR A 113 -12.81 5.50 -0.97
N GLN A 114 -14.04 5.11 -1.35
CA GLN A 114 -14.82 4.12 -0.61
C GLN A 114 -14.14 2.74 -0.59
N ALA A 115 -13.57 2.31 -1.72
CA ALA A 115 -12.82 1.05 -1.79
C ALA A 115 -11.57 1.07 -0.89
N LEU A 116 -10.86 2.20 -0.82
CA LEU A 116 -9.74 2.37 0.11
C LEU A 116 -10.18 2.35 1.57
N ASN A 117 -11.33 2.95 1.90
CA ASN A 117 -11.88 2.89 3.25
C ASN A 117 -12.17 1.44 3.68
N VAL A 118 -12.73 0.63 2.79
CA VAL A 118 -12.96 -0.81 3.07
C VAL A 118 -11.65 -1.53 3.33
N GLU A 119 -10.63 -1.31 2.49
CA GLU A 119 -9.31 -1.94 2.64
C GLU A 119 -8.59 -1.48 3.93
N GLU A 120 -8.73 -0.22 4.31
CA GLU A 120 -8.17 0.29 5.57
C GLU A 120 -8.79 -0.39 6.80
N GLN A 121 -10.10 -0.67 6.76
CA GLN A 121 -10.80 -1.36 7.85
C GLN A 121 -10.55 -2.88 7.87
N ARG A 122 -9.77 -3.40 6.92
CA ARG A 122 -9.52 -4.84 6.80
C ARG A 122 -8.74 -5.41 7.99
N THR A 123 -7.89 -4.61 8.63
CA THR A 123 -7.22 -5.01 9.89
C THR A 123 -8.25 -5.41 10.96
N LEU A 124 -9.30 -4.61 11.15
CA LEU A 124 -10.40 -4.91 12.07
C LEU A 124 -11.24 -6.10 11.61
N ALA A 125 -11.59 -6.15 10.31
CA ALA A 125 -12.40 -7.23 9.75
C ALA A 125 -11.70 -8.59 9.87
N GLU A 126 -10.38 -8.63 9.63
CA GLU A 126 -9.57 -9.85 9.68
C GLU A 126 -9.09 -10.19 11.10
N GLN A 127 -9.27 -9.26 12.06
CA GLN A 127 -8.73 -9.30 13.41
C GLN A 127 -7.21 -9.44 13.43
N LEU A 128 -6.54 -8.72 12.54
CA LEU A 128 -5.09 -8.71 12.40
C LEU A 128 -4.59 -7.29 12.62
N SER A 129 -3.43 -7.16 13.28
CA SER A 129 -2.69 -5.91 13.21
C SER A 129 -2.26 -5.62 11.77
N GLU A 130 -1.93 -4.37 11.44
CA GLU A 130 -1.45 -4.01 10.11
C GLU A 130 -0.18 -4.79 9.71
N GLU A 131 0.66 -5.11 10.69
CA GLU A 131 1.85 -5.95 10.52
C GLU A 131 1.50 -7.40 10.17
N GLU A 132 0.57 -8.00 10.92
CA GLU A 132 0.09 -9.35 10.66
C GLU A 132 -0.65 -9.43 9.32
N LEU A 133 -1.43 -8.42 8.97
CA LEU A 133 -2.14 -8.35 7.69
C LEU A 133 -1.16 -8.30 6.51
N ALA A 134 -0.06 -7.58 6.63
CA ALA A 134 0.98 -7.52 5.58
C ALA A 134 1.61 -8.90 5.32
N LEU A 135 1.95 -9.66 6.37
CA LEU A 135 2.45 -11.02 6.21
C LEU A 135 1.36 -11.97 5.69
N PHE A 136 0.13 -11.86 6.19
CA PHE A 136 -1.00 -12.66 5.71
C PHE A 136 -1.23 -12.45 4.21
N ASP A 137 -1.22 -11.21 3.74
CA ASP A 137 -1.37 -10.90 2.32
C ASP A 137 -0.21 -11.41 1.48
N LEU A 138 1.01 -11.35 2.00
CA LEU A 138 2.18 -11.88 1.31
C LEU A 138 2.07 -13.40 1.08
N LEU A 139 1.50 -14.11 2.04
CA LEU A 139 1.27 -15.55 1.96
C LEU A 139 0.07 -15.91 1.08
N THR A 140 -0.94 -15.05 0.94
CA THR A 140 -2.22 -15.40 0.29
C THR A 140 -2.42 -14.80 -1.09
N ARG A 141 -1.69 -13.72 -1.45
CA ARG A 141 -1.79 -13.04 -2.75
C ARG A 141 -0.62 -13.41 -3.70
N PRO A 142 -0.79 -13.33 -5.04
CA PRO A 142 -2.04 -13.18 -5.79
C PRO A 142 -2.74 -14.54 -5.95
N SER A 143 -3.71 -14.81 -5.10
CA SER A 143 -4.66 -15.94 -5.15
C SER A 143 -4.07 -17.33 -4.88
N VAL A 144 -3.98 -17.68 -3.59
CA VAL A 144 -4.01 -19.07 -3.12
C VAL A 144 -5.46 -19.43 -2.77
N THR A 145 -6.00 -20.50 -3.36
CA THR A 145 -7.34 -20.97 -3.00
C THR A 145 -7.29 -21.60 -1.62
N LEU A 146 -7.94 -20.97 -0.65
CA LEU A 146 -7.96 -21.40 0.75
C LEU A 146 -9.39 -21.57 1.24
N THR A 147 -9.59 -22.56 2.09
CA THR A 147 -10.79 -22.68 2.91
C THR A 147 -10.73 -21.73 4.10
N LYS A 148 -11.87 -21.45 4.75
CA LYS A 148 -11.92 -20.59 5.93
C LYS A 148 -11.06 -21.11 7.09
N ASP A 149 -10.91 -22.42 7.22
CA ASP A 149 -10.10 -23.01 8.29
C ASP A 149 -8.60 -22.88 7.97
N GLU A 150 -8.21 -23.03 6.70
CA GLU A 150 -6.84 -22.75 6.24
C GLU A 150 -6.47 -21.27 6.39
N GLU A 151 -7.39 -20.34 6.09
CA GLU A 151 -7.18 -18.92 6.35
C GLU A 151 -6.93 -18.64 7.84
N ARG A 152 -7.74 -19.22 8.73
CA ARG A 152 -7.55 -19.11 10.18
C ARG A 152 -6.21 -19.69 10.63
N GLN A 153 -5.81 -20.82 10.07
CA GLN A 153 -4.52 -21.45 10.33
C GLN A 153 -3.37 -20.51 9.95
N ILE A 154 -3.43 -19.91 8.75
CA ILE A 154 -2.41 -18.96 8.29
C ILE A 154 -2.35 -17.74 9.20
N LYS A 155 -3.49 -17.20 9.65
CA LYS A 155 -3.52 -16.08 10.60
C LYS A 155 -2.81 -16.42 11.91
N THR A 156 -3.08 -17.58 12.48
CA THR A 156 -2.39 -18.05 13.70
C THR A 156 -0.89 -18.20 13.44
N LEU A 157 -0.52 -18.84 12.34
CA LEU A 157 0.87 -19.02 11.92
C LEU A 157 1.61 -17.68 11.83
N VAL A 158 1.01 -16.67 11.20
CA VAL A 158 1.61 -15.34 11.07
C VAL A 158 1.87 -14.70 12.43
N ARG A 159 0.92 -14.79 13.37
CA ARG A 159 1.08 -14.26 14.73
C ARG A 159 2.22 -14.96 15.48
N ASP A 160 2.27 -16.28 15.40
CA ASP A 160 3.28 -17.09 16.09
C ASP A 160 4.68 -16.85 15.50
N LEU A 161 4.78 -16.73 14.17
CA LEU A 161 6.02 -16.41 13.48
C LEU A 161 6.54 -15.03 13.89
N LEU A 162 5.71 -13.98 13.84
CA LEU A 162 6.12 -12.63 14.23
C LEU A 162 6.54 -12.57 15.70
N THR A 163 5.80 -13.26 16.58
CA THR A 163 6.15 -13.35 18.01
C THR A 163 7.52 -13.98 18.20
N THR A 164 7.79 -15.09 17.51
CA THR A 164 9.06 -15.81 17.58
C THR A 164 10.21 -14.98 17.02
N LEU A 165 10.05 -14.41 15.84
CA LEU A 165 11.06 -13.56 15.21
C LEU A 165 11.42 -12.37 16.10
N LYS A 166 10.42 -11.64 16.62
CA LYS A 166 10.67 -10.47 17.48
C LYS A 166 11.36 -10.83 18.79
N ARG A 167 10.99 -11.97 19.39
CA ARG A 167 11.53 -12.41 20.68
C ARG A 167 12.97 -12.90 20.56
N GLU A 168 13.27 -13.66 19.50
CA GLU A 168 14.47 -14.48 19.46
C GLU A 168 15.47 -14.05 18.38
N GLN A 169 14.98 -13.58 17.24
CA GLN A 169 15.83 -13.43 16.04
C GLN A 169 16.13 -11.96 15.70
N LEU A 170 15.16 -11.06 15.87
CA LEU A 170 15.24 -9.64 15.51
C LEU A 170 15.90 -8.79 16.60
N VAL A 171 17.02 -9.28 17.13
CA VAL A 171 17.85 -8.59 18.12
C VAL A 171 18.58 -7.39 17.49
N LEU A 172 19.25 -6.58 18.32
CA LEU A 172 20.02 -5.43 17.83
C LEU A 172 21.05 -5.86 16.78
N ASP A 173 21.12 -5.12 15.67
CA ASP A 173 22.07 -5.33 14.58
C ASP A 173 22.01 -6.72 13.91
N TRP A 174 20.89 -7.46 14.01
CA TRP A 174 20.75 -8.78 13.38
C TRP A 174 21.09 -8.77 11.88
N ARG A 175 20.73 -7.69 11.16
CA ARG A 175 21.04 -7.52 9.73
C ARG A 175 22.51 -7.33 9.41
N LYS A 176 23.38 -7.03 10.38
CA LYS A 176 24.83 -6.89 10.15
C LYS A 176 25.58 -8.22 10.27
N LYS A 177 24.96 -9.25 10.87
CA LYS A 177 25.60 -10.53 11.17
C LYS A 177 25.03 -11.62 10.27
N GLN A 178 25.87 -12.21 9.41
CA GLN A 178 25.46 -13.29 8.51
C GLN A 178 24.81 -14.47 9.24
N GLN A 179 25.33 -14.84 10.42
CA GLN A 179 24.74 -15.89 11.24
C GLN A 179 23.31 -15.55 11.69
N ALA A 180 23.06 -14.31 12.12
CA ALA A 180 21.72 -13.89 12.56
C ALA A 180 20.75 -13.79 11.37
N GLN A 181 21.20 -13.31 10.21
CA GLN A 181 20.42 -13.35 8.97
C GLN A 181 20.01 -14.78 8.60
N ALA A 182 20.95 -15.73 8.66
CA ALA A 182 20.66 -17.15 8.39
C ALA A 182 19.67 -17.74 9.40
N GLN A 183 19.79 -17.40 10.70
CA GLN A 183 18.84 -17.83 11.73
C GLN A 183 17.43 -17.28 11.49
N VAL A 184 17.30 -16.03 11.04
CA VAL A 184 15.99 -15.47 10.64
C VAL A 184 15.39 -16.24 9.46
N ALA A 185 16.19 -16.55 8.43
CA ALA A 185 15.71 -17.32 7.28
C ALA A 185 15.22 -18.72 7.70
N VAL A 186 16.00 -19.43 8.53
CA VAL A 186 15.61 -20.74 9.07
C VAL A 186 14.33 -20.64 9.92
N ALA A 187 14.23 -19.65 10.81
CA ALA A 187 13.03 -19.48 11.63
C ALA A 187 11.76 -19.19 10.79
N ILE A 188 11.91 -18.50 9.65
CA ILE A 188 10.82 -18.27 8.71
C ILE A 188 10.41 -19.56 8.03
N GLU A 189 11.36 -20.35 7.52
CA GLU A 189 11.07 -21.66 6.91
C GLU A 189 10.39 -22.59 7.92
N GLU A 190 10.91 -22.67 9.14
CA GLU A 190 10.34 -23.47 10.22
C GLU A 190 8.93 -23.02 10.60
N GLY A 191 8.72 -21.71 10.74
CA GLY A 191 7.40 -21.16 11.07
C GLY A 191 6.38 -21.36 9.96
N LEU A 192 6.80 -21.35 8.69
CA LEU A 192 5.93 -21.55 7.54
C LEU A 192 5.67 -23.03 7.23
N ASN A 193 6.39 -23.99 7.82
CA ASN A 193 6.19 -25.42 7.56
C ASN A 193 4.75 -25.92 7.81
N ALA A 194 3.99 -25.20 8.64
CA ALA A 194 2.58 -25.48 8.89
C ALA A 194 1.63 -24.83 7.86
N LEU A 195 2.13 -24.33 6.72
CA LEU A 195 1.27 -23.87 5.64
C LEU A 195 0.41 -25.02 5.08
N PRO A 196 -0.83 -24.74 4.64
CA PRO A 196 -1.73 -25.76 4.07
C PRO A 196 -1.18 -26.46 2.82
N ALA A 197 -1.78 -27.59 2.47
CA ALA A 197 -1.40 -28.36 1.26
C ALA A 197 -1.62 -27.60 -0.06
N ALA A 198 -2.37 -26.49 -0.04
CA ALA A 198 -2.50 -25.57 -1.18
C ALA A 198 -1.14 -24.98 -1.64
N TYR A 199 -0.12 -24.98 -0.77
CA TYR A 199 1.21 -24.48 -1.08
C TYR A 199 2.09 -25.61 -1.63
N SER A 200 2.35 -25.57 -2.95
CA SER A 200 3.37 -26.43 -3.56
C SER A 200 4.75 -26.11 -2.99
N THR A 201 5.72 -27.04 -3.11
CA THR A 201 7.10 -26.79 -2.66
C THR A 201 7.70 -25.53 -3.29
N ALA A 202 7.43 -25.29 -4.56
CA ALA A 202 7.92 -24.08 -5.24
C ALA A 202 7.28 -22.80 -4.67
N LEU A 203 5.95 -22.82 -4.46
CA LEU A 203 5.24 -21.68 -3.88
C LEU A 203 5.65 -21.42 -2.43
N PHE A 204 5.85 -22.48 -1.64
CA PHE A 204 6.37 -22.39 -0.28
C PHE A 204 7.71 -21.65 -0.24
N GLN A 205 8.67 -22.05 -1.09
CA GLN A 205 9.99 -21.41 -1.15
C GLN A 205 9.90 -19.94 -1.57
N GLU A 206 9.03 -19.63 -2.54
CA GLU A 206 8.74 -18.24 -2.94
C GLU A 206 8.19 -17.43 -1.75
N LYS A 207 7.25 -18.00 -0.99
CA LYS A 207 6.67 -17.33 0.19
C LYS A 207 7.69 -17.13 1.31
N CYS A 208 8.56 -18.11 1.59
CA CYS A 208 9.64 -17.96 2.55
C CYS A 208 10.58 -16.81 2.16
N LEU A 209 10.99 -16.76 0.89
CA LEU A 209 11.85 -15.69 0.38
C LEU A 209 11.17 -14.32 0.49
N ALA A 210 9.90 -14.24 0.10
CA ALA A 210 9.13 -13.01 0.16
C ALA A 210 9.00 -12.50 1.61
N VAL A 211 8.66 -13.40 2.56
CA VAL A 211 8.58 -13.07 3.99
C VAL A 211 9.95 -12.63 4.50
N TYR A 212 11.02 -13.34 4.17
CA TYR A 212 12.39 -12.95 4.57
C TYR A 212 12.75 -11.55 4.07
N GLN A 213 12.50 -11.25 2.78
CA GLN A 213 12.75 -9.93 2.21
C GLN A 213 11.94 -8.86 2.95
N HIS A 214 10.66 -9.13 3.20
CA HIS A 214 9.80 -8.22 3.94
C HIS A 214 10.36 -7.95 5.35
N ILE A 215 10.76 -8.99 6.10
CA ILE A 215 11.35 -8.84 7.44
C ILE A 215 12.66 -8.05 7.38
N TYR A 216 13.53 -8.34 6.42
CA TYR A 216 14.82 -7.67 6.27
C TYR A 216 14.68 -6.16 5.98
N GLU A 217 13.76 -5.79 5.09
CA GLU A 217 13.51 -4.40 4.70
C GLU A 217 12.89 -3.58 5.85
N ASN A 218 12.03 -4.20 6.65
CA ASN A 218 11.09 -3.48 7.52
C ASN A 218 11.38 -3.59 9.03
N TYR A 219 12.29 -4.47 9.46
CA TYR A 219 12.61 -4.70 10.87
C TYR A 219 14.10 -4.40 11.14
N TYR A 220 14.34 -3.33 11.91
CA TYR A 220 15.67 -2.80 12.13
C TYR A 220 16.42 -3.44 13.30
N GLY A 221 15.70 -4.19 14.15
CA GLY A 221 16.21 -4.81 15.37
C GLY A 221 15.94 -3.96 16.60
N GLY A 222 16.02 -4.57 17.79
CA GLY A 222 15.78 -3.83 19.05
C GLY A 222 14.37 -3.24 19.12
N SER A 223 13.38 -4.02 18.67
CA SER A 223 11.97 -3.65 18.53
C SER A 223 11.65 -2.61 17.46
N GLN A 224 12.63 -2.02 16.78
CA GLN A 224 12.38 -1.02 15.73
C GLN A 224 11.88 -1.64 14.43
N SER A 225 10.73 -1.17 13.94
CA SER A 225 10.17 -1.53 12.63
C SER A 225 9.31 -0.40 12.05
N ILE A 226 8.92 -0.49 10.78
CA ILE A 226 7.96 0.46 10.17
C ILE A 226 6.57 0.41 10.84
N TYR A 227 6.27 -0.66 11.58
CA TYR A 227 4.99 -0.93 12.24
C TYR A 227 4.89 -0.33 13.65
N GLN A 228 6.00 0.06 14.28
CA GLN A 228 6.00 0.67 15.62
C GLN A 228 5.18 1.96 15.75
N ARG A 229 4.90 2.65 14.63
CA ARG A 229 4.09 3.88 14.59
C ARG A 229 2.67 3.66 14.08
N ALA A 230 2.32 2.42 13.71
CA ALA A 230 1.01 2.04 13.21
C ALA A 230 0.17 1.27 14.25
N ALA A 231 0.75 0.98 15.42
CA ALA A 231 0.12 0.31 16.56
C ALA A 231 -0.38 1.30 17.61
#